data_AF-A0A839K1D9-F1
#
_entry.id   AF-A0A839K1D9-F1
#
_cell.length_a   1.000
_cell.length_b   1.000
_cell.length_c   1.000
_cell.angle_alpha   90.00
_cell.angle_beta   90.00
_cell.angle_gamma   90.00
#
_symmetry.space_group_name_H-M   'P 1'
#
loop_
_entity.id
_entity.type
_entity.pdbx_description
1 polymer ?
#
loop_
_entity_poly.entity_id
_entity_poly.type
_entity_poly.pdbx_seq_one_letter_code
_entity_poly.pdbx_strand_id
1 'polypeptide(L)'
;MRKINRKIFILGILIVCMLMTTACGSNDSKKEITGSEDNSKENTDMKDTNDSDAPKDTERIDNSDDTESSNDGKTADLETIDEAVLFEEDGVRVTAKEIVDDPIWGKGIVVLIENDTEQNIGVQCNTIVVNNYMISDLFSSTVAAGKKDNETITLLSSSLEEAGIDTISEINISFKVFDADSYDTLFNTDEISIKTSAYGTVEQPAMDSGKELLNKDGIRIVGKYVTEDSIWGAGVLLYIENTSDADVLIQCDNMSVNGYMVTPYFSSQVNKGRMALSPITILSSELEENGIDKVTDFELIFNIINPENYDTIFESDPIPFSVAE
;
A
#
# COMPACT_ATOMS: atom_id res chain seq x y z
N MET A 1 15.15 43.83 1.34
CA MET A 1 15.50 42.95 0.21
C MET A 1 16.68 42.06 0.60
N ARG A 2 16.41 40.80 0.91
CA ARG A 2 17.39 39.70 0.87
C ARG A 2 16.61 38.49 0.35
N LYS A 3 16.80 38.15 -0.93
CA LYS A 3 16.26 36.92 -1.52
C LYS A 3 17.08 35.76 -0.97
N ILE A 4 16.42 34.88 -0.21
CA ILE A 4 16.98 33.59 0.18
C ILE A 4 16.48 32.58 -0.85
N ASN A 5 17.36 32.15 -1.73
CA ASN A 5 17.10 31.06 -2.66
C ASN A 5 17.18 29.75 -1.87
N ARG A 6 16.02 29.15 -1.53
CA ARG A 6 15.97 27.77 -1.07
C ARG A 6 15.85 26.87 -2.29
N LYS A 7 16.95 26.19 -2.62
CA LYS A 7 16.92 25.05 -3.55
C LYS A 7 16.29 23.88 -2.80
N ILE A 8 15.12 23.45 -3.25
CA ILE A 8 14.45 22.25 -2.77
C ILE A 8 15.20 21.05 -3.38
N PHE A 9 15.68 20.15 -2.51
CA PHE A 9 16.21 18.84 -2.89
C PHE A 9 15.09 17.85 -2.56
N ILE A 10 14.36 17.37 -3.57
CA ILE A 10 13.44 16.25 -3.39
C ILE A 10 14.26 14.98 -3.56
N LEU A 11 14.45 14.26 -2.47
CA LEU A 11 15.03 12.92 -2.46
C LEU A 11 13.89 11.95 -2.73
N GLY A 12 13.80 11.42 -3.94
CA GLY A 12 12.97 10.26 -4.23
C GLY A 12 13.53 9.04 -3.49
N ILE A 13 12.77 8.52 -2.53
CA ILE A 13 13.11 7.27 -1.85
C ILE A 13 12.48 6.15 -2.65
N LEU A 14 13.32 5.51 -3.46
CA LEU A 14 13.08 4.26 -4.16
C LEU A 14 14.31 3.40 -3.84
N ILE A 15 14.14 2.33 -3.04
CA ILE A 15 15.05 1.17 -2.84
C ILE A 15 14.37 0.29 -1.77
N VAL A 16 13.74 -0.85 -2.09
CA VAL A 16 14.21 -2.16 -2.63
C VAL A 16 14.36 -3.18 -1.50
N CYS A 17 13.78 -4.37 -1.70
CA CYS A 17 14.40 -5.65 -1.33
C CYS A 17 13.73 -6.82 -2.07
N MET A 18 14.02 -6.95 -3.37
CA MET A 18 13.86 -8.22 -4.10
C MET A 18 15.23 -8.90 -4.15
N LEU A 19 15.44 -9.86 -3.25
CA LEU A 19 16.56 -10.79 -3.32
C LEU A 19 16.05 -12.17 -2.92
N MET A 20 15.72 -13.00 -3.93
CA MET A 20 15.97 -14.44 -3.91
C MET A 20 16.07 -14.94 -5.35
N THR A 21 17.25 -14.81 -5.96
CA THR A 21 17.57 -15.63 -7.13
C THR A 21 17.89 -17.04 -6.66
N THR A 22 17.16 -17.99 -7.22
CA THR A 22 17.35 -19.43 -7.11
C THR A 22 18.73 -19.84 -7.62
N ALA A 23 19.53 -20.47 -6.76
CA ALA A 23 20.74 -21.19 -7.15
C ALA A 23 20.41 -22.69 -7.26
N CYS A 24 20.23 -23.18 -8.48
CA CYS A 24 20.26 -24.61 -8.81
C CYS A 24 21.40 -24.85 -9.80
N GLY A 25 22.37 -25.68 -9.43
CA GLY A 25 23.44 -26.12 -10.32
C GLY A 25 24.42 -27.06 -9.63
N SER A 26 24.17 -28.37 -9.75
CA SER A 26 24.95 -29.47 -9.17
C SER A 26 26.30 -29.72 -9.85
N ASN A 27 27.21 -30.30 -9.05
CA ASN A 27 28.32 -31.21 -9.36
C ASN A 27 29.35 -30.81 -10.43
N ASP A 28 30.61 -30.66 -10.00
CA ASP A 28 31.59 -31.68 -10.37
C ASP A 28 32.74 -31.79 -9.35
N SER A 29 33.35 -32.97 -9.36
CA SER A 29 34.24 -33.50 -8.34
C SER A 29 35.73 -33.33 -8.66
N LYS A 30 36.55 -33.30 -7.59
CA LYS A 30 37.84 -34.03 -7.42
C LYS A 30 39.13 -33.20 -7.23
N LYS A 31 39.83 -33.63 -6.16
CA LYS A 31 41.29 -33.71 -5.89
C LYS A 31 41.97 -32.62 -5.04
N GLU A 32 42.18 -32.99 -3.76
CA GLU A 32 43.45 -33.18 -3.00
C GLU A 32 44.72 -32.42 -3.43
N ILE A 33 45.73 -32.09 -2.60
CA ILE A 33 46.15 -32.13 -1.18
C ILE A 33 47.52 -31.40 -1.19
N THR A 34 47.94 -30.77 -0.08
CA THR A 34 49.31 -30.64 0.52
C THR A 34 49.43 -29.26 1.21
N GLY A 35 49.97 -29.07 2.42
CA GLY A 35 50.60 -29.90 3.44
C GLY A 35 51.22 -28.98 4.54
N SER A 36 51.56 -29.58 5.69
CA SER A 36 52.36 -29.06 6.85
C SER A 36 51.60 -28.25 7.93
N GLU A 37 51.24 -28.82 9.09
CA GLU A 37 52.04 -29.25 10.28
C GLU A 37 52.40 -28.09 11.23
N ASP A 38 51.87 -28.08 12.47
CA ASP A 38 52.60 -28.53 13.68
C ASP A 38 51.69 -28.59 14.95
N ASN A 39 52.18 -29.30 15.97
CA ASN A 39 51.53 -30.04 17.05
C ASN A 39 51.40 -29.33 18.41
N SER A 40 50.44 -29.82 19.23
CA SER A 40 50.64 -30.32 20.62
C SER A 40 49.29 -30.80 21.21
N LYS A 41 48.97 -32.11 21.26
CA LYS A 41 49.08 -33.09 22.40
C LYS A 41 48.52 -32.55 23.73
N GLU A 42 47.57 -33.20 24.40
CA GLU A 42 47.67 -34.49 25.13
C GLU A 42 46.24 -35.00 25.50
N ASN A 43 45.80 -36.21 25.06
CA ASN A 43 45.60 -37.50 25.80
C ASN A 43 44.58 -37.49 26.97
N THR A 44 43.70 -38.46 27.23
CA THR A 44 43.63 -39.91 26.91
C THR A 44 42.22 -40.50 27.22
N ASP A 45 41.74 -41.39 26.34
CA ASP A 45 41.10 -42.73 26.51
C ASP A 45 40.11 -43.03 27.66
N MET A 46 38.84 -43.35 27.35
CA MET A 46 38.22 -44.67 27.02
C MET A 46 37.71 -45.46 28.24
N LYS A 47 36.41 -45.84 28.27
CA LYS A 47 35.91 -47.17 27.82
C LYS A 47 34.45 -47.45 28.24
N ASP A 48 33.74 -48.06 27.28
CA ASP A 48 32.46 -48.80 27.26
C ASP A 48 31.78 -49.25 28.58
N THR A 49 30.44 -49.19 28.63
CA THR A 49 29.56 -50.36 28.37
C THR A 49 28.06 -49.98 28.39
N ASN A 50 27.30 -50.55 27.43
CA ASN A 50 25.84 -50.60 27.38
C ASN A 50 25.23 -51.28 28.62
N ASP A 51 24.04 -50.84 29.07
CA ASP A 51 22.88 -51.72 29.14
C ASP A 51 21.55 -50.96 29.25
N SER A 52 20.55 -51.58 28.66
CA SER A 52 19.11 -51.33 28.62
C SER A 52 18.40 -51.47 29.98
N ASP A 53 17.32 -50.71 30.18
CA ASP A 53 15.94 -51.16 30.48
C ASP A 53 15.15 -50.09 31.27
N ALA A 54 13.97 -49.67 30.78
CA ALA A 54 12.89 -49.11 31.60
C ALA A 54 11.55 -49.05 30.83
N PRO A 55 10.38 -49.23 31.51
CA PRO A 55 9.19 -49.83 30.92
C PRO A 55 8.04 -48.84 30.63
N LYS A 56 7.09 -49.32 29.81
CA LYS A 56 5.75 -48.77 29.56
C LYS A 56 4.86 -48.98 30.79
N ASP A 57 3.97 -48.02 31.09
CA ASP A 57 2.53 -48.34 31.13
C ASP A 57 1.61 -47.12 31.03
N THR A 58 0.39 -47.46 30.68
CA THR A 58 -0.71 -46.71 30.07
C THR A 58 -1.72 -46.26 31.13
N GLU A 59 -2.35 -45.09 30.99
CA GLU A 59 -3.75 -44.90 31.44
C GLU A 59 -4.52 -43.96 30.49
N ARG A 60 -5.78 -44.33 30.26
CA ARG A 60 -6.77 -43.77 29.34
C ARG A 60 -8.04 -43.55 30.14
N ILE A 61 -8.68 -42.38 30.09
CA ILE A 61 -10.13 -42.24 30.34
C ILE A 61 -10.72 -41.18 29.38
N ASP A 62 -11.83 -41.59 28.76
CA ASP A 62 -12.67 -40.96 27.75
C ASP A 62 -13.77 -40.04 28.35
N ASN A 63 -14.29 -39.17 27.46
CA ASN A 63 -15.69 -38.72 27.27
C ASN A 63 -16.20 -37.32 27.70
N SER A 64 -16.49 -36.55 26.65
CA SER A 64 -17.74 -35.85 26.28
C SER A 64 -18.26 -34.65 27.09
N ASP A 65 -18.34 -33.49 26.43
CA ASP A 65 -19.65 -32.89 26.18
C ASP A 65 -19.64 -32.07 24.86
N ASP A 66 -20.67 -32.30 24.06
CA ASP A 66 -20.94 -31.66 22.78
C ASP A 66 -21.51 -30.26 23.00
N THR A 67 -20.99 -29.27 22.28
CA THR A 67 -21.76 -28.06 21.98
C THR A 67 -21.35 -27.58 20.59
N GLU A 68 -21.97 -28.21 19.58
CA GLU A 68 -22.06 -27.65 18.23
C GLU A 68 -22.81 -26.31 18.29
N SER A 69 -22.09 -25.20 18.39
CA SER A 69 -22.56 -23.96 17.78
C SER A 69 -22.29 -24.07 16.29
N SER A 70 -23.32 -24.49 15.58
CA SER A 70 -23.47 -24.29 14.14
C SER A 70 -23.50 -22.78 13.88
N ASN A 71 -22.31 -22.20 13.74
CA ASN A 71 -22.17 -20.93 13.08
C ASN A 71 -22.32 -21.24 11.59
N ASP A 72 -23.56 -21.19 11.11
CA ASP A 72 -23.87 -21.14 9.68
C ASP A 72 -23.35 -19.78 9.17
N GLY A 73 -22.02 -19.71 9.08
CA GLY A 73 -21.29 -18.63 8.46
C GLY A 73 -21.62 -18.72 6.99
N LYS A 74 -22.69 -18.01 6.60
CA LYS A 74 -22.93 -17.65 5.22
C LYS A 74 -21.67 -16.90 4.77
N THR A 75 -20.73 -17.60 4.15
CA THR A 75 -19.66 -16.99 3.38
C THR A 75 -20.36 -16.00 2.48
N ALA A 76 -20.13 -14.71 2.70
CA ALA A 76 -20.60 -13.72 1.76
C ALA A 76 -19.93 -14.09 0.43
N ASP A 77 -20.73 -14.42 -0.58
CA ASP A 77 -20.18 -14.69 -1.91
C ASP A 77 -19.39 -13.44 -2.33
N LEU A 78 -18.11 -13.63 -2.64
CA LEU A 78 -17.25 -12.56 -3.12
C LEU A 78 -17.85 -11.95 -4.38
N GLU A 79 -17.65 -10.65 -4.53
CA GLU A 79 -18.02 -9.95 -5.75
C GLU A 79 -17.25 -10.56 -6.93
N THR A 80 -17.93 -10.74 -8.05
CA THR A 80 -17.33 -11.28 -9.27
C THR A 80 -17.27 -10.21 -10.35
N ILE A 81 -16.38 -10.40 -11.31
CA ILE A 81 -16.32 -9.60 -12.54
C ILE A 81 -16.41 -10.52 -13.74
N ASP A 82 -16.92 -10.01 -14.85
CA ASP A 82 -16.79 -10.67 -16.14
C ASP A 82 -15.37 -10.46 -16.67
N GLU A 83 -14.82 -11.48 -17.32
CA GLU A 83 -13.55 -11.34 -18.03
C GLU A 83 -13.68 -10.28 -19.13
N ALA A 84 -12.78 -9.28 -19.10
CA ALA A 84 -12.83 -8.15 -20.01
C ALA A 84 -11.43 -7.62 -20.31
N VAL A 85 -11.20 -7.26 -21.58
CA VAL A 85 -10.02 -6.51 -21.99
C VAL A 85 -10.14 -5.10 -21.42
N LEU A 86 -9.19 -4.71 -20.57
CA LEU A 86 -9.13 -3.38 -19.96
C LEU A 86 -8.56 -2.36 -20.96
N PHE A 87 -7.47 -2.73 -21.64
CA PHE A 87 -6.93 -1.98 -22.77
C PHE A 87 -6.12 -2.90 -23.70
N GLU A 88 -5.99 -2.46 -24.96
CA GLU A 88 -5.09 -3.03 -25.96
C GLU A 88 -4.52 -1.89 -26.79
N GLU A 89 -3.25 -1.57 -26.61
CA GLU A 89 -2.58 -0.42 -27.23
C GLU A 89 -1.11 -0.74 -27.49
N ASP A 90 -0.61 -0.36 -28.67
CA ASP A 90 0.80 -0.50 -29.08
C ASP A 90 1.41 -1.90 -28.85
N GLY A 91 0.62 -2.95 -29.02
CA GLY A 91 1.05 -4.34 -28.85
C GLY A 91 1.10 -4.82 -27.40
N VAL A 92 0.57 -4.04 -26.45
CA VAL A 92 0.35 -4.45 -25.07
C VAL A 92 -1.14 -4.62 -24.81
N ARG A 93 -1.53 -5.73 -24.20
CA ARG A 93 -2.92 -6.01 -23.80
C ARG A 93 -2.99 -6.39 -22.33
N VAL A 94 -3.96 -5.83 -21.60
CA VAL A 94 -4.28 -6.24 -20.24
C VAL A 94 -5.75 -6.66 -20.17
N THR A 95 -6.00 -7.86 -19.65
CA THR A 95 -7.33 -8.45 -19.50
C THR A 95 -7.60 -8.76 -18.04
N ALA A 96 -8.66 -8.19 -17.46
CA ALA A 96 -9.15 -8.60 -16.14
C ALA A 96 -9.85 -9.95 -16.22
N LYS A 97 -9.60 -10.82 -15.25
CA LYS A 97 -10.05 -12.21 -15.26
C LYS A 97 -11.06 -12.48 -14.15
N GLU A 98 -10.70 -12.16 -12.92
CA GLU A 98 -11.53 -12.40 -11.73
C GLU A 98 -11.11 -11.51 -10.56
N ILE A 99 -11.98 -11.37 -9.57
CA ILE A 99 -11.64 -10.84 -8.25
C ILE A 99 -11.29 -12.02 -7.37
N VAL A 100 -10.20 -11.89 -6.62
CA VAL A 100 -9.74 -12.86 -5.62
C VAL A 100 -9.71 -12.23 -4.24
N ASP A 101 -9.83 -13.06 -3.22
CA ASP A 101 -9.65 -12.68 -1.82
C ASP A 101 -8.57 -13.58 -1.24
N ASP A 102 -7.37 -13.02 -1.07
CA ASP A 102 -6.22 -13.73 -0.52
C ASP A 102 -6.10 -13.46 0.98
N PRO A 103 -5.98 -14.49 1.84
CA PRO A 103 -5.89 -14.29 3.29
C PRO A 103 -4.70 -13.46 3.79
N ILE A 104 -3.66 -13.32 2.97
CA ILE A 104 -2.42 -12.60 3.30
C ILE A 104 -2.46 -11.20 2.68
N TRP A 105 -2.88 -11.10 1.42
CA TRP A 105 -2.78 -9.87 0.64
C TRP A 105 -4.10 -9.07 0.55
N GLY A 106 -5.23 -9.68 0.93
CA GLY A 106 -6.55 -9.08 0.82
C GLY A 106 -7.19 -9.27 -0.56
N LYS A 107 -8.13 -8.37 -0.88
CA LYS A 107 -8.84 -8.40 -2.16
C LYS A 107 -7.91 -7.99 -3.31
N GLY A 108 -8.02 -8.65 -4.45
CA GLY A 108 -7.24 -8.30 -5.63
C GLY A 108 -7.95 -8.64 -6.94
N ILE A 109 -7.41 -8.11 -8.04
CA ILE A 109 -7.92 -8.35 -9.39
C ILE A 109 -6.86 -9.13 -10.16
N VAL A 110 -7.20 -10.34 -10.60
CA VAL A 110 -6.30 -11.12 -11.46
C VAL A 110 -6.35 -10.54 -12.87
N VAL A 111 -5.18 -10.24 -13.43
CA VAL A 111 -5.01 -9.71 -14.77
C VAL A 111 -4.06 -10.58 -15.58
N LEU A 112 -4.38 -10.76 -16.87
CA LEU A 112 -3.47 -11.30 -17.88
C LEU A 112 -2.86 -10.13 -18.63
N ILE A 113 -1.53 -10.03 -18.58
CA ILE A 113 -0.73 -9.04 -19.31
C ILE A 113 -0.08 -9.76 -20.49
N GLU A 114 -0.22 -9.20 -21.69
CA GLU A 114 0.35 -9.74 -22.92
C GLU A 114 1.20 -8.67 -23.59
N ASN A 115 2.49 -8.95 -23.76
CA ASN A 115 3.44 -8.09 -24.43
C ASN A 115 3.80 -8.71 -25.78
N ASP A 116 3.15 -8.26 -26.85
CA ASP A 116 3.43 -8.67 -28.23
C ASP A 116 4.45 -7.74 -28.92
N THR A 117 5.11 -6.84 -28.17
CA THR A 117 6.15 -5.94 -28.68
C THR A 117 7.51 -6.64 -28.78
N GLU A 118 8.49 -5.94 -29.38
CA GLU A 118 9.88 -6.39 -29.48
C GLU A 118 10.75 -6.00 -28.27
N GLN A 119 10.20 -5.28 -27.28
CA GLN A 119 10.92 -4.80 -26.09
C GLN A 119 10.29 -5.31 -24.78
N ASN A 120 11.06 -5.30 -23.70
CA ASN A 120 10.54 -5.61 -22.37
C ASN A 120 9.74 -4.41 -21.86
N ILE A 121 8.55 -4.66 -21.32
CA ILE A 121 7.67 -3.59 -20.81
C ILE A 121 7.34 -3.83 -19.35
N GLY A 122 7.17 -2.74 -18.62
CA GLY A 122 6.58 -2.73 -17.29
C GLY A 122 5.15 -2.22 -17.33
N VAL A 123 4.28 -2.77 -16.48
CA VAL A 123 2.90 -2.31 -16.28
C VAL A 123 2.67 -2.08 -14.79
N GLN A 124 2.12 -0.92 -14.46
CA GLN A 124 1.76 -0.51 -13.09
C GLN A 124 0.39 0.16 -13.10
N CYS A 125 -0.26 0.21 -11.93
CA CYS A 125 -1.38 1.11 -11.71
C CYS A 125 -0.83 2.54 -11.74
N ASN A 126 -1.45 3.40 -12.56
CA ASN A 126 -1.22 4.83 -12.48
C ASN A 126 -2.16 5.43 -11.42
N THR A 127 -3.44 5.07 -11.45
CA THR A 127 -4.42 5.37 -10.40
C THR A 127 -5.42 4.23 -10.27
N ILE A 128 -5.90 3.99 -9.05
CA ILE A 128 -7.01 3.07 -8.81
C ILE A 128 -8.02 3.68 -7.84
N VAL A 129 -9.29 3.52 -8.18
CA VAL A 129 -10.43 4.07 -7.45
C VAL A 129 -11.42 2.93 -7.21
N VAL A 130 -11.83 2.73 -5.97
CA VAL A 130 -12.85 1.74 -5.59
C VAL A 130 -14.01 2.48 -4.96
N ASN A 131 -15.24 2.27 -5.46
CA ASN A 131 -16.43 2.95 -4.97
C ASN A 131 -16.27 4.48 -4.83
N ASN A 132 -15.59 5.10 -5.80
CA ASN A 132 -15.27 6.53 -5.86
C ASN A 132 -14.19 7.04 -4.88
N TYR A 133 -13.54 6.16 -4.11
CA TYR A 133 -12.37 6.48 -3.30
C TYR A 133 -11.07 6.07 -4.00
N MET A 134 -10.07 6.93 -4.04
CA MET A 134 -8.69 6.57 -4.39
C MET A 134 -8.18 5.57 -3.34
N ILE A 135 -7.70 4.41 -3.80
CA ILE A 135 -7.21 3.33 -2.94
C ILE A 135 -5.74 3.08 -3.23
N SER A 136 -4.98 2.65 -2.23
CA SER A 136 -3.61 2.20 -2.44
C SER A 136 -3.62 0.78 -3.01
N ASP A 137 -2.79 0.54 -4.02
CA ASP A 137 -2.56 -0.80 -4.55
C ASP A 137 -1.12 -1.26 -4.35
N LEU A 138 -0.92 -2.56 -4.59
CA LEU A 138 0.37 -3.15 -4.81
C LEU A 138 0.35 -3.89 -6.15
N PHE A 139 0.80 -3.19 -7.20
CA PHE A 139 0.92 -3.79 -8.52
C PHE A 139 2.07 -3.20 -9.34
N SER A 140 2.98 -4.07 -9.78
CA SER A 140 4.00 -3.75 -10.76
C SER A 140 4.51 -5.03 -11.37
N SER A 141 4.37 -5.18 -12.68
CA SER A 141 4.86 -6.37 -13.40
C SER A 141 5.80 -5.97 -14.54
N THR A 142 6.76 -6.83 -14.85
CA THR A 142 7.65 -6.69 -16.01
C THR A 142 7.49 -7.91 -16.90
N VAL A 143 7.05 -7.67 -18.14
CA VAL A 143 6.76 -8.71 -19.11
C VAL A 143 7.74 -8.61 -20.27
N ALA A 144 8.52 -9.68 -20.48
CA ALA A 144 9.49 -9.71 -21.56
C ALA A 144 8.84 -9.69 -22.95
N ALA A 145 9.59 -9.25 -23.96
CA ALA A 145 9.14 -9.20 -25.35
C ALA A 145 8.53 -10.54 -25.83
N GLY A 146 7.34 -10.47 -26.42
CA GLY A 146 6.59 -11.64 -26.92
C GLY A 146 6.11 -12.61 -25.83
N LYS A 147 6.01 -12.18 -24.56
CA LYS A 147 5.59 -13.01 -23.41
C LYS A 147 4.29 -12.52 -22.80
N LYS A 148 3.77 -13.32 -21.88
CA LYS A 148 2.55 -13.07 -21.13
C LYS A 148 2.79 -13.38 -19.67
N ASP A 149 2.08 -12.68 -18.79
CA ASP A 149 2.12 -12.94 -17.35
C ASP A 149 0.72 -12.85 -16.74
N ASN A 150 0.49 -13.62 -15.68
CA ASN A 150 -0.72 -13.49 -14.85
C ASN A 150 -0.32 -12.88 -13.53
N GLU A 151 -0.93 -11.75 -13.20
CA GLU A 151 -0.59 -10.97 -12.03
C GLU A 151 -1.84 -10.62 -11.23
N THR A 152 -1.66 -10.22 -9.98
CA THR A 152 -2.75 -9.74 -9.15
C THR A 152 -2.52 -8.28 -8.79
N ILE A 153 -3.49 -7.44 -9.11
CA ILE A 153 -3.55 -6.07 -8.61
C ILE A 153 -4.15 -6.14 -7.20
N THR A 154 -3.30 -6.09 -6.19
CA THR A 154 -3.75 -6.16 -4.79
C THR A 154 -4.27 -4.80 -4.34
N LEU A 155 -5.50 -4.76 -3.82
CA LEU A 155 -6.08 -3.59 -3.17
C LEU A 155 -5.72 -3.64 -1.68
N LEU A 156 -5.05 -2.62 -1.15
CA LEU A 156 -4.64 -2.64 0.25
C LEU A 156 -5.89 -2.62 1.16
N SER A 157 -6.06 -3.67 1.96
CA SER A 157 -7.19 -3.81 2.89
C SER A 157 -7.33 -2.62 3.82
N SER A 158 -6.22 -2.06 4.32
CA SER A 158 -6.24 -0.87 5.18
C SER A 158 -6.91 0.33 4.50
N SER A 159 -6.63 0.57 3.22
CA SER A 159 -7.26 1.65 2.47
C SER A 159 -8.75 1.39 2.21
N LEU A 160 -9.15 0.13 1.98
CA LEU A 160 -10.56 -0.25 1.83
C LEU A 160 -11.34 -0.07 3.14
N GLU A 161 -10.77 -0.54 4.25
CA GLU A 161 -11.35 -0.43 5.60
C GLU A 161 -11.51 1.03 6.02
N GLU A 162 -10.48 1.85 5.82
CA GLU A 162 -10.53 3.29 6.09
C GLU A 162 -11.67 3.95 5.30
N ALA A 163 -11.77 3.66 4.00
CA ALA A 163 -12.81 4.18 3.13
C ALA A 163 -14.22 3.62 3.44
N GLY A 164 -14.35 2.66 4.37
CA GLY A 164 -15.60 2.00 4.71
C GLY A 164 -16.15 1.15 3.57
N ILE A 165 -15.26 0.52 2.79
CA ILE A 165 -15.61 -0.30 1.63
C ILE A 165 -15.62 -1.77 2.04
N ASP A 166 -16.82 -2.26 2.40
CA ASP A 166 -17.05 -3.70 2.65
C ASP A 166 -17.37 -4.47 1.37
N THR A 167 -18.01 -3.78 0.41
CA THR A 167 -18.46 -4.37 -0.86
C THR A 167 -17.93 -3.56 -2.04
N ILE A 168 -17.21 -4.22 -2.94
CA ILE A 168 -16.66 -3.58 -4.14
C ILE A 168 -17.74 -3.54 -5.22
N SER A 169 -18.32 -2.37 -5.49
CA SER A 169 -19.33 -2.18 -6.55
C SER A 169 -18.71 -1.82 -7.89
N GLU A 170 -17.73 -0.92 -7.87
CA GLU A 170 -17.03 -0.46 -9.07
C GLU A 170 -15.55 -0.19 -8.77
N ILE A 171 -14.70 -0.55 -9.73
CA ILE A 171 -13.28 -0.23 -9.73
C ILE A 171 -13.02 0.61 -10.98
N ASN A 172 -12.43 1.80 -10.83
CA ASN A 172 -11.94 2.60 -11.95
C ASN A 172 -10.42 2.63 -11.89
N ILE A 173 -9.75 2.21 -12.96
CA ILE A 173 -8.30 2.00 -12.99
C ILE A 173 -7.69 2.66 -14.23
N SER A 174 -6.53 3.27 -14.08
CA SER A 174 -5.66 3.65 -15.19
C SER A 174 -4.30 2.97 -15.03
N PHE A 175 -3.65 2.65 -16.15
CA PHE A 175 -2.36 1.99 -16.16
C PHE A 175 -1.27 2.92 -16.67
N LYS A 176 -0.07 2.73 -16.14
CA LYS A 176 1.17 3.24 -16.72
C LYS A 176 1.91 2.07 -17.35
N VAL A 177 2.25 2.21 -18.62
CA VAL A 177 3.13 1.29 -19.33
C VAL A 177 4.46 1.98 -19.58
N PHE A 178 5.57 1.31 -19.26
CA PHE A 178 6.92 1.88 -19.35
C PHE A 178 7.89 0.88 -19.95
N ASP A 179 8.99 1.39 -20.50
CA ASP A 179 10.10 0.56 -20.97
C ASP A 179 10.84 -0.02 -19.76
N ALA A 180 10.94 -1.34 -19.68
CA ALA A 180 11.45 -2.00 -18.48
C ALA A 180 12.96 -1.78 -18.23
N ASP A 181 13.72 -1.38 -19.26
CA ASP A 181 15.16 -1.19 -19.17
C ASP A 181 15.52 0.26 -18.79
N SER A 182 14.79 1.24 -19.32
CA SER A 182 15.03 2.68 -19.11
C SER A 182 14.10 3.32 -18.06
N TYR A 183 12.96 2.69 -17.75
CA TYR A 183 11.86 3.22 -16.94
C TYR A 183 11.13 4.42 -17.55
N ASP A 184 11.40 4.74 -18.83
CA ASP A 184 10.70 5.79 -19.54
C ASP A 184 9.22 5.38 -19.75
N THR A 185 8.30 6.29 -19.41
CA THR A 185 6.88 6.10 -19.70
C THR A 185 6.68 5.98 -21.21
N LEU A 186 6.05 4.90 -21.64
CA LEU A 186 5.66 4.70 -23.04
C LEU A 186 4.29 5.36 -23.27
N PHE A 187 3.31 5.00 -22.45
CA PHE A 187 1.99 5.61 -22.44
C PHE A 187 1.29 5.39 -21.10
N ASN A 188 0.27 6.20 -20.84
CA ASN A 188 -0.69 5.99 -19.77
C ASN A 188 -2.06 5.75 -20.42
N THR A 189 -2.87 4.90 -19.83
CA THR A 189 -4.24 4.70 -20.30
C THR A 189 -5.16 5.79 -19.76
N ASP A 190 -6.27 6.03 -20.46
CA ASP A 190 -7.44 6.63 -19.83
C ASP A 190 -7.97 5.73 -18.71
N GLU A 191 -8.86 6.29 -17.89
CA GLU A 191 -9.54 5.54 -16.83
C GLU A 191 -10.54 4.52 -17.40
N ILE A 192 -10.46 3.29 -16.89
CA ILE A 192 -11.26 2.14 -17.31
C ILE A 192 -12.12 1.67 -16.13
N SER A 193 -13.43 1.55 -16.36
CA SER A 193 -14.39 1.09 -15.34
C SER A 193 -14.59 -0.44 -15.43
N ILE A 194 -14.39 -1.10 -14.29
CA ILE A 194 -14.71 -2.50 -14.05
C ILE A 194 -15.88 -2.55 -13.07
N LYS A 195 -16.99 -3.11 -13.53
CA LYS A 195 -18.22 -3.26 -12.73
C LYS A 195 -18.29 -4.67 -12.20
N THR A 196 -18.53 -4.80 -10.91
CA THR A 196 -18.69 -6.12 -10.28
C THR A 196 -20.15 -6.57 -10.32
N SER A 197 -20.39 -7.81 -9.88
CA SER A 197 -21.74 -8.32 -9.62
C SER A 197 -22.53 -7.50 -8.58
N ALA A 198 -21.86 -6.68 -7.77
CA ALA A 198 -22.48 -5.78 -6.80
C ALA A 198 -22.73 -4.36 -7.34
N TYR A 199 -22.42 -4.09 -8.62
CA TYR A 199 -22.57 -2.76 -9.20
C TYR A 199 -23.99 -2.19 -9.02
N GLY A 200 -24.07 -1.02 -8.40
CA GLY A 200 -25.34 -0.32 -8.15
C GLY A 200 -26.20 -0.93 -7.04
N THR A 201 -25.66 -1.88 -6.27
CA THR A 201 -26.36 -2.47 -5.11
C THR A 201 -25.99 -1.81 -3.79
N VAL A 202 -24.88 -1.07 -3.74
CA VAL A 202 -24.40 -0.34 -2.57
C VAL A 202 -24.22 1.15 -2.88
N GLU A 203 -24.50 1.98 -1.89
CA GLU A 203 -24.20 3.41 -1.89
C GLU A 203 -23.01 3.63 -0.95
N GLN A 204 -21.90 4.16 -1.48
CA GLN A 204 -20.72 4.41 -0.68
C GLN A 204 -20.90 5.71 0.13
N PRO A 205 -20.91 5.65 1.48
CA PRO A 205 -21.03 6.85 2.29
C PRO A 205 -19.78 7.73 2.18
N ALA A 206 -19.97 9.04 2.38
CA ALA A 206 -18.86 9.94 2.63
C ALA A 206 -18.29 9.67 4.03
N MET A 207 -17.00 9.35 4.10
CA MET A 207 -16.23 9.17 5.33
C MET A 207 -15.76 10.51 5.93
N ASP A 208 -16.65 11.50 5.97
CA ASP A 208 -16.34 12.88 6.33
C ASP A 208 -16.66 13.22 7.79
N SER A 209 -16.53 12.23 8.69
CA SER A 209 -16.67 12.47 10.12
C SER A 209 -15.48 13.30 10.62
N GLY A 210 -15.69 14.58 10.94
CA GLY A 210 -14.62 15.44 11.43
C GLY A 210 -14.95 16.92 11.36
N LYS A 211 -13.91 17.74 11.45
CA LYS A 211 -14.01 19.19 11.29
C LYS A 211 -13.68 19.56 9.85
N GLU A 212 -14.58 20.30 9.18
CA GLU A 212 -14.25 20.90 7.88
C GLU A 212 -13.10 21.91 8.05
N LEU A 213 -12.00 21.65 7.37
CA LEU A 213 -10.77 22.45 7.42
C LEU A 213 -10.66 23.39 6.21
N LEU A 214 -11.10 22.92 5.04
CA LEU A 214 -11.05 23.65 3.78
C LEU A 214 -12.28 23.30 2.95
N ASN A 215 -12.87 24.30 2.30
CA ASN A 215 -13.90 24.12 1.28
C ASN A 215 -13.78 25.27 0.29
N LYS A 216 -13.02 25.06 -0.78
CA LYS A 216 -12.64 26.11 -1.74
C LYS A 216 -12.35 25.53 -3.11
N ASP A 217 -12.86 26.18 -4.15
CA ASP A 217 -12.59 25.87 -5.56
C ASP A 217 -12.81 24.38 -5.93
N GLY A 218 -13.86 23.78 -5.36
CA GLY A 218 -14.21 22.37 -5.58
C GLY A 218 -13.41 21.37 -4.74
N ILE A 219 -12.48 21.82 -3.90
CA ILE A 219 -11.70 20.99 -2.98
C ILE A 219 -12.26 21.15 -1.57
N ARG A 220 -12.75 20.03 -0.99
CA ARG A 220 -13.23 19.96 0.38
C ARG A 220 -12.35 19.02 1.20
N ILE A 221 -11.88 19.47 2.35
CA ILE A 221 -11.03 18.71 3.27
C ILE A 221 -11.67 18.72 4.66
N VAL A 222 -11.89 17.54 5.22
CA VAL A 222 -12.38 17.33 6.58
C VAL A 222 -11.34 16.56 7.37
N GLY A 223 -10.91 17.11 8.50
CA GLY A 223 -9.88 16.51 9.36
C GLY A 223 -10.46 15.88 10.62
N LYS A 224 -9.91 14.72 10.99
CA LYS A 224 -10.19 14.02 12.23
C LYS A 224 -8.87 13.66 12.91
N TYR A 225 -8.75 13.98 14.18
CA TYR A 225 -7.61 13.55 14.97
C TYR A 225 -7.71 12.06 15.26
N VAL A 226 -6.63 11.34 15.02
CA VAL A 226 -6.51 9.92 15.32
C VAL A 226 -5.25 9.71 16.17
N THR A 227 -5.43 9.05 17.30
CA THR A 227 -4.30 8.54 18.08
C THR A 227 -3.90 7.21 17.45
N GLU A 228 -2.70 7.11 16.88
CA GLU A 228 -2.20 5.79 16.49
C GLU A 228 -1.46 5.17 17.67
N ASP A 229 -1.80 3.93 18.02
CA ASP A 229 -1.07 3.14 19.02
C ASP A 229 0.27 2.60 18.46
N SER A 230 0.84 3.29 17.47
CA SER A 230 1.91 2.81 16.60
C SER A 230 3.15 3.70 16.61
N ILE A 231 4.26 3.17 16.10
CA ILE A 231 5.54 3.87 15.88
C ILE A 231 5.36 5.11 14.98
N TRP A 232 4.26 5.20 14.25
CA TRP A 232 3.91 6.29 13.34
C TRP A 232 3.24 7.51 14.04
N GLY A 233 2.91 7.44 15.33
CA GLY A 233 2.61 8.60 16.18
C GLY A 233 1.15 9.07 16.21
N ALA A 234 0.94 10.39 16.27
CA ALA A 234 -0.38 11.01 16.27
C ALA A 234 -0.69 11.56 14.88
N GLY A 235 -1.85 11.21 14.32
CA GLY A 235 -2.22 11.55 12.96
C GLY A 235 -3.42 12.49 12.86
N VAL A 236 -3.51 13.21 11.75
CA VAL A 236 -4.77 13.80 11.30
C VAL A 236 -5.22 13.02 10.07
N LEU A 237 -6.28 12.23 10.21
CA LEU A 237 -6.91 11.57 9.07
C LEU A 237 -7.72 12.62 8.31
N LEU A 238 -7.41 12.78 7.02
CA LEU A 238 -8.14 13.68 6.14
C LEU A 238 -9.09 12.89 5.25
N TYR A 239 -10.36 13.30 5.26
CA TYR A 239 -11.24 13.08 4.13
C TYR A 239 -11.07 14.22 3.14
N ILE A 240 -10.83 13.87 1.88
CA ILE A 240 -10.61 14.81 0.78
C ILE A 240 -11.60 14.48 -0.32
N GLU A 241 -12.33 15.49 -0.78
CA GLU A 241 -13.26 15.40 -1.89
C GLU A 241 -12.87 16.41 -2.96
N ASN A 242 -12.66 15.93 -4.18
CA ASN A 242 -12.34 16.77 -5.34
C ASN A 242 -13.52 16.78 -6.31
N THR A 243 -14.29 17.87 -6.28
CA THR A 243 -15.38 18.16 -7.23
C THR A 243 -14.98 19.18 -8.30
N SER A 244 -13.70 19.55 -8.35
CA SER A 244 -13.17 20.42 -9.40
C SER A 244 -13.10 19.68 -10.76
N ASP A 245 -12.70 20.40 -11.81
CA ASP A 245 -12.59 19.86 -13.17
C ASP A 245 -11.21 19.25 -13.48
N ALA A 246 -10.29 19.21 -12.50
CA ALA A 246 -8.93 18.72 -12.65
C ALA A 246 -8.50 17.81 -11.48
N ASP A 247 -7.51 16.96 -11.73
CA ASP A 247 -6.85 16.20 -10.67
C ASP A 247 -6.00 17.15 -9.82
N VAL A 248 -5.89 16.87 -8.52
CA VAL A 248 -5.10 17.69 -7.60
C VAL A 248 -4.17 16.85 -6.75
N LEU A 249 -3.02 17.42 -6.40
CA LEU A 249 -2.13 16.93 -5.36
C LEU A 249 -2.25 17.87 -4.15
N ILE A 250 -2.61 17.31 -2.99
CA ILE A 250 -2.70 18.04 -1.73
C ILE A 250 -1.46 17.71 -0.92
N GLN A 251 -0.78 18.76 -0.44
CA GLN A 251 0.36 18.66 0.46
C GLN A 251 0.13 19.50 1.71
N CYS A 252 0.80 19.13 2.79
CA CYS A 252 0.81 19.86 4.05
C CYS A 252 2.25 19.87 4.52
N ASP A 253 2.98 20.97 4.24
CA ASP A 253 4.41 21.09 4.57
C ASP A 253 4.65 21.93 5.82
N ASN A 254 3.66 22.71 6.24
CA ASN A 254 3.75 23.60 7.38
C ASN A 254 2.66 23.24 8.38
N MET A 255 3.09 22.73 9.53
CA MET A 255 2.20 22.35 10.61
C MET A 255 2.82 22.68 11.97
N SER A 256 1.98 23.00 12.94
CA SER A 256 2.36 23.06 14.34
C SER A 256 1.40 22.23 15.19
N VAL A 257 1.91 21.71 16.30
CA VAL A 257 1.17 20.96 17.32
C VAL A 257 1.39 21.66 18.65
N ASN A 258 0.31 22.05 19.33
CA ASN A 258 0.38 22.79 20.60
C ASN A 258 1.30 24.03 20.54
N GLY A 259 1.38 24.69 19.38
CA GLY A 259 2.25 25.83 19.12
C GLY A 259 3.73 25.51 18.81
N TYR A 260 4.14 24.25 18.78
CA TYR A 260 5.48 23.83 18.33
C TYR A 260 5.44 23.45 16.86
N MET A 261 6.37 23.96 16.06
CA MET A 261 6.50 23.53 14.67
C MET A 261 6.90 22.06 14.62
N VAL A 262 6.25 21.30 13.73
CA VAL A 262 6.55 19.90 13.46
C VAL A 262 6.75 19.67 11.96
N THR A 263 7.28 18.51 11.59
CA THR A 263 7.46 18.09 10.20
C THR A 263 6.38 17.08 9.84
N PRO A 264 5.27 17.51 9.23
CA PRO A 264 4.24 16.59 8.74
C PRO A 264 4.74 15.79 7.54
N TYR A 265 4.35 14.51 7.48
CA TYR A 265 4.52 13.67 6.30
C TYR A 265 3.16 13.47 5.65
N PHE A 266 2.93 14.17 4.53
CA PHE A 266 1.66 14.11 3.83
C PHE A 266 1.78 14.51 2.35
N SER A 267 1.24 13.67 1.48
CA SER A 267 1.03 13.98 0.07
C SER A 267 -0.07 13.06 -0.44
N SER A 268 -1.16 13.63 -0.96
CA SER A 268 -2.32 12.86 -1.43
C SER A 268 -2.81 13.38 -2.76
N GLN A 269 -2.81 12.54 -3.79
CA GLN A 269 -3.43 12.85 -5.07
C GLN A 269 -4.89 12.44 -5.06
N VAL A 270 -5.77 13.33 -5.51
CA VAL A 270 -7.21 13.06 -5.63
C VAL A 270 -7.67 13.48 -7.02
N ASN A 271 -8.01 12.48 -7.84
CA ASN A 271 -8.49 12.72 -9.19
C ASN A 271 -9.84 13.45 -9.19
N LYS A 272 -10.16 14.13 -10.30
CA LYS A 272 -11.42 14.84 -10.48
C LYS A 272 -12.63 13.92 -10.23
N GLY A 273 -13.59 14.41 -9.45
CA GLY A 273 -14.79 13.68 -9.07
C GLY A 273 -14.58 12.57 -8.03
N ARG A 274 -13.36 12.40 -7.50
CA ARG A 274 -13.02 11.31 -6.57
C ARG A 274 -12.84 11.82 -5.14
N MET A 275 -12.82 10.88 -4.21
CA MET A 275 -12.51 11.10 -2.81
C MET A 275 -11.24 10.35 -2.41
N ALA A 276 -10.63 10.72 -1.29
CA ALA A 276 -9.57 9.96 -0.65
C ALA A 276 -9.67 10.06 0.87
N LEU A 277 -9.23 9.02 1.56
CA LEU A 277 -8.80 9.12 2.95
C LEU A 277 -7.29 9.03 3.00
N SER A 278 -6.66 9.96 3.69
CA SER A 278 -5.21 10.01 3.76
C SER A 278 -4.75 10.59 5.09
N PRO A 279 -3.89 9.88 5.84
CA PRO A 279 -3.37 10.38 7.11
C PRO A 279 -2.22 11.37 6.87
N ILE A 280 -2.21 12.46 7.64
CA ILE A 280 -1.00 13.23 7.91
C ILE A 280 -0.27 12.52 9.05
N THR A 281 0.96 12.06 8.81
CA THR A 281 1.79 11.42 9.83
C THR A 281 2.69 12.44 10.51
N ILE A 282 2.74 12.40 11.85
CA ILE A 282 3.65 13.19 12.68
C ILE A 282 4.43 12.22 13.56
N LEU A 283 5.76 12.24 13.46
CA LEU A 283 6.59 11.28 14.18
C LEU A 283 6.51 11.49 15.69
N SER A 284 6.30 10.39 16.43
CA SER A 284 6.24 10.42 17.89
C SER A 284 7.51 10.99 18.52
N SER A 285 8.68 10.73 17.93
CA SER A 285 9.95 11.30 18.37
C SER A 285 9.96 12.84 18.36
N GLU A 286 9.30 13.46 17.38
CA GLU A 286 9.22 14.93 17.31
C GLU A 286 8.27 15.50 18.37
N LEU A 287 7.21 14.76 18.72
CA LEU A 287 6.33 15.13 19.83
C LEU A 287 7.07 15.01 21.17
N GLU A 288 7.81 13.92 21.39
CA GLU A 288 8.62 13.69 22.58
C GLU A 288 9.73 14.75 22.74
N GLU A 289 10.44 15.10 21.67
CA GLU A 289 11.48 16.13 21.67
C GLU A 289 10.94 17.52 22.04
N ASN A 290 9.69 17.81 21.68
CA ASN A 290 9.01 19.04 22.03
C ASN A 290 8.29 18.97 23.40
N GLY A 291 8.35 17.84 24.10
CA GLY A 291 7.68 17.64 25.39
C GLY A 291 6.16 17.63 25.31
N ILE A 292 5.61 17.13 24.20
CA ILE A 292 4.17 17.07 23.93
C ILE A 292 3.62 15.70 24.36
N ASP A 293 3.14 15.61 25.60
CA ASP A 293 2.52 14.38 26.12
C ASP A 293 1.05 14.22 25.69
N LYS A 294 0.37 15.34 25.40
CA LYS A 294 -1.03 15.38 24.95
C LYS A 294 -1.18 16.38 23.82
N VAL A 295 -1.70 15.93 22.68
CA VAL A 295 -2.04 16.82 21.57
C VAL A 295 -3.40 17.48 21.85
N THR A 296 -3.47 18.80 21.76
CA THR A 296 -4.69 19.60 21.99
C THR A 296 -5.09 20.41 20.77
N ASP A 297 -4.11 20.89 20.01
CA ASP A 297 -4.33 21.78 18.90
C ASP A 297 -3.28 21.60 17.81
N PHE A 298 -3.73 21.91 16.60
CA PHE A 298 -2.96 21.96 15.39
C PHE A 298 -3.17 23.31 14.70
N GLU A 299 -2.15 23.77 13.99
CA GLU A 299 -2.29 24.76 12.94
C GLU A 299 -1.61 24.21 11.68
N LEU A 300 -2.30 24.22 10.55
CA LEU A 300 -1.82 23.59 9.32
C LEU A 300 -2.11 24.45 8.07
N ILE A 301 -1.28 24.29 7.05
CA ILE A 301 -1.42 24.97 5.75
C ILE A 301 -1.44 23.91 4.66
N PHE A 302 -2.46 23.96 3.80
CA PHE A 302 -2.55 23.09 2.63
C PHE A 302 -2.01 23.78 1.37
N ASN A 303 -1.21 23.03 0.63
CA ASN A 303 -0.77 23.36 -0.72
C ASN A 303 -1.55 22.50 -1.71
N ILE A 304 -2.35 23.15 -2.56
CA ILE A 304 -3.08 22.48 -3.65
C ILE A 304 -2.29 22.69 -4.93
N ILE A 305 -1.89 21.60 -5.56
CA ILE A 305 -0.90 21.56 -6.65
C ILE A 305 -1.51 20.80 -7.83
N ASN A 306 -1.19 21.23 -9.05
CA ASN A 306 -1.49 20.46 -10.24
C ASN A 306 -0.49 19.29 -10.36
N PRO A 307 -0.92 18.02 -10.40
CA PRO A 307 -0.03 16.87 -10.37
C PRO A 307 0.79 16.68 -11.65
N GLU A 308 0.38 17.26 -12.78
CA GLU A 308 1.07 17.12 -14.07
C GLU A 308 2.30 18.03 -14.17
N ASN A 309 2.17 19.27 -13.69
CA ASN A 309 3.21 20.30 -13.85
C ASN A 309 3.80 20.81 -12.54
N TYR A 310 3.25 20.40 -11.40
CA TYR A 310 3.63 20.81 -10.04
C TYR A 310 3.47 22.30 -9.74
N ASP A 311 2.68 23.02 -10.54
CA ASP A 311 2.33 24.41 -10.25
C ASP A 311 1.35 24.46 -9.06
N THR A 312 1.61 25.36 -8.11
CA THR A 312 0.66 25.66 -7.04
C THR A 312 -0.60 26.30 -7.62
N ILE A 313 -1.73 25.64 -7.39
CA ILE A 313 -3.07 26.18 -7.71
C ILE A 313 -3.42 27.24 -6.66
N PHE A 314 -3.37 26.87 -5.38
CA PHE A 314 -3.42 27.81 -4.27
C PHE A 314 -2.81 27.23 -2.98
N GLU A 315 -2.45 28.13 -2.07
CA GLU A 315 -2.10 27.82 -0.68
C GLU A 315 -3.24 28.31 0.23
N SER A 316 -3.58 27.57 1.28
CA SER A 316 -4.56 28.02 2.26
C SER A 316 -3.97 29.06 3.21
N ASP A 317 -4.82 29.86 3.87
CA ASP A 317 -4.39 30.53 5.11
C ASP A 317 -4.11 29.48 6.19
N PRO A 318 -3.39 29.81 7.29
CA PRO A 318 -3.25 28.91 8.44
C PRO A 318 -4.60 28.49 9.03
N ILE A 319 -4.83 27.19 9.15
CA ILE A 319 -6.09 26.61 9.62
C ILE A 319 -5.91 26.05 11.03
N PRO A 320 -6.61 26.59 12.04
CA PRO A 320 -6.60 26.02 13.38
C PRO A 320 -7.52 24.78 13.46
N PHE A 321 -7.01 23.70 14.05
CA PHE A 321 -7.73 22.45 14.28
C PHE A 321 -7.53 21.98 15.72
N SER A 322 -8.60 21.99 16.52
CA SER A 322 -8.56 21.54 17.91
C SER A 322 -9.02 20.09 18.00
N VAL A 323 -8.32 19.30 18.79
CA VAL A 323 -8.77 17.95 19.17
C VAL A 323 -9.94 18.11 20.13
N ALA A 324 -11.10 17.55 19.77
CA ALA A 324 -12.23 17.51 20.70
C ALA A 324 -11.88 16.62 21.91
N GLU A 325 -12.18 17.08 23.13
CA GLU A 325 -12.07 16.25 24.35
C GLU A 325 -13.12 15.15 24.41
#